data_AF-A0A6N1XF26-F1
#
_entry.id   AF-A0A6N1XF26-F1
#
_cell.length_a   1.000
_cell.length_b   1.000
_cell.length_c   1.000
_cell.angle_alpha   90.00
_cell.angle_beta   90.00
_cell.angle_gamma   90.00
#
_symmetry.space_group_name_H-M   'P 1'
#
loop_
_entity.id
_entity.type
_entity.pdbx_description
1 polymer ?
#
loop_
_entity_poly.entity_id
_entity_poly.type
_entity_poly.pdbx_seq_one_letter_code
_entity_poly.pdbx_strand_id
1 'polypeptide(L)' 'MALEPLSLAIEDESHLHAGHAGAKEGGHYKITIVAAAFSGQNTVKRHRMIHAAVGDLMRGRIHALSIRAFSPDEV' A
#
# COMPACT_ATOMS: atom_id res chain seq x y z
N MET A 1 -8.96 10.48 -9.07
CA MET A 1 -7.66 10.33 -9.75
C MET A 1 -7.17 8.93 -9.49
N ALA A 2 -7.04 8.10 -10.52
CA ALA A 2 -6.44 6.77 -10.42
C ALA A 2 -4.92 6.92 -10.55
N LEU A 3 -4.14 6.04 -9.89
CA LEU A 3 -2.68 6.08 -9.92
C LEU A 3 -2.07 5.53 -11.20
N GLU A 4 -2.87 4.89 -12.06
CA GLU A 4 -2.47 4.29 -13.35
C GLU A 4 -1.10 3.60 -13.28
N PRO A 5 -0.96 2.58 -12.41
CA PRO A 5 0.33 1.96 -12.18
C PRO A 5 0.82 1.21 -13.42
N LEU A 6 2.12 1.33 -13.69
CA LEU A 6 2.82 0.47 -14.64
C LEU A 6 3.02 -0.93 -14.06
N SER A 7 3.21 -1.02 -12.74
CA SER A 7 3.33 -2.29 -12.02
C SER A 7 2.67 -2.18 -10.64
N LEU A 8 1.96 -3.24 -10.25
CA LEU A 8 1.29 -3.34 -8.96
C LEU A 8 1.42 -4.79 -8.45
N ALA A 9 2.06 -4.94 -7.30
CA ALA A 9 2.11 -6.18 -6.54
C ALA A 9 1.49 -5.96 -5.16
N ILE A 10 0.64 -6.90 -4.75
CA ILE A 10 -0.02 -6.90 -3.45
C ILE A 10 0.27 -8.26 -2.80
N GLU A 11 0.85 -8.22 -1.60
CA GLU A 11 1.20 -9.40 -0.82
C GLU A 11 0.38 -9.41 0.48
N ASP A 12 -0.20 -10.56 0.82
CA ASP A 12 -0.91 -10.78 2.09
C ASP A 12 0.07 -11.32 3.15
N GLU A 13 0.45 -10.43 4.07
CA GLU A 13 1.37 -10.71 5.18
C GLU A 13 0.62 -11.03 6.48
N SER A 14 -0.71 -11.22 6.44
CA SER A 14 -1.54 -11.46 7.63
C SER A 14 -1.11 -12.72 8.40
N HIS A 15 -0.58 -13.72 7.70
CA HIS A 15 -0.10 -14.96 8.27
C HIS A 15 1.16 -14.79 9.15
N LEU A 16 1.98 -13.76 8.92
CA LEU A 16 3.14 -13.44 9.77
C LEU A 16 2.71 -12.95 11.17
N HIS A 17 1.45 -12.55 11.32
CA HIS A 17 0.88 -12.04 12.56
C HIS A 17 -0.17 -12.98 13.16
N ALA A 18 -0.44 -14.14 12.55
CA ALA A 18 -1.36 -15.14 13.05
C ALA A 18 -0.83 -15.75 14.37
N GLY A 19 -1.35 -15.29 15.51
CA GLY A 19 -1.01 -15.80 16.84
C GLY A 19 -0.72 -14.74 17.91
N HIS A 20 -0.55 -13.46 17.54
CA HIS A 20 -0.43 -12.36 18.51
C HIS A 20 -1.80 -11.73 18.84
N ALA A 21 -1.89 -11.05 19.99
CA ALA A 21 -3.14 -10.45 20.49
C ALA A 21 -3.82 -9.47 19.49
N GLY A 22 -3.06 -8.88 18.56
CA GLY A 22 -3.56 -8.01 17.48
C GLY A 22 -4.08 -8.73 16.23
N ALA A 23 -3.95 -10.06 16.13
CA ALA A 23 -4.41 -10.84 14.97
C ALA A 23 -5.93 -10.80 14.74
N LYS A 24 -6.68 -10.21 15.68
CA LYS A 24 -8.13 -10.01 15.60
C LYS A 24 -8.53 -8.72 14.88
N GLU A 25 -7.58 -7.85 14.53
CA GLU A 25 -7.89 -6.46 14.11
C GLU A 25 -7.84 -6.21 12.58
N GLY A 26 -7.66 -7.25 11.76
CA GLY A 26 -7.69 -7.21 10.29
C GLY A 26 -6.40 -7.69 9.62
N GLY A 27 -6.39 -7.77 8.28
CA GLY A 27 -5.23 -8.29 7.54
C GLY A 27 -4.06 -7.30 7.41
N HIS A 28 -2.84 -7.82 7.29
CA HIS A 28 -1.64 -7.05 6.98
C HIS A 28 -1.33 -7.22 5.50
N TYR A 29 -1.25 -6.11 4.77
CA TYR A 29 -0.96 -6.13 3.34
C TYR A 29 0.26 -5.29 3.02
N LYS A 30 1.02 -5.73 2.02
CA LYS A 30 2.13 -4.97 1.46
C LYS A 30 1.84 -4.67 0.00
N ILE A 31 1.96 -3.40 -0.36
CA ILE A 31 1.80 -2.92 -1.72
C ILE A 31 3.16 -2.44 -2.23
N THR A 32 3.56 -3.00 -3.37
CA THR A 32 4.65 -2.46 -4.18
C THR A 32 4.07 -1.94 -5.48
N ILE A 33 4.24 -0.65 -5.75
CA ILE A 33 3.61 0.02 -6.89
C ILE A 33 4.61 0.90 -7.62
N VAL A 34 4.61 0.82 -8.95
CA VAL A 34 5.36 1.69 -9.85
C VAL A 34 4.38 2.55 -10.64
N ALA A 35 4.50 3.87 -10.56
CA ALA A 35 3.64 4.79 -11.31
C ALA A 35 4.33 6.12 -11.62
N ALA A 36 4.09 6.68 -12.80
CA ALA A 36 4.59 8.00 -13.20
C ALA A 36 4.14 9.12 -12.23
N ALA A 37 2.98 8.95 -11.60
CA ALA A 37 2.41 9.87 -10.62
C ALA A 37 3.32 10.11 -9.39
N PHE A 38 4.30 9.23 -9.14
CA PHE A 38 5.24 9.37 -8.02
C PHE A 38 6.51 10.16 -8.36
N SER A 39 6.76 10.46 -9.64
CA SER A 39 7.93 11.22 -10.06
C SER A 39 7.93 12.62 -9.43
N GLY A 40 9.08 13.01 -8.85
CA GLY A 40 9.25 14.27 -8.11
C GLY A 40 8.47 14.35 -6.79
N GLN A 41 7.78 13.29 -6.35
CA GLN A 41 7.06 13.27 -5.06
C GLN A 41 7.93 12.65 -3.97
N ASN A 42 7.88 13.22 -2.77
CA ASN A 42 8.50 12.61 -1.58
C ASN A 42 7.65 11.43 -1.05
N THR A 43 8.25 10.61 -0.19
CA THR A 43 7.64 9.41 0.40
C THR A 43 6.28 9.69 1.05
N VAL A 44 6.16 10.75 1.85
CA VAL A 44 4.91 11.10 2.55
C VAL A 44 3.78 11.39 1.56
N LYS A 45 4.07 12.13 0.49
CA LYS A 45 3.08 12.45 -0.55
C LYS A 45 2.67 11.21 -1.35
N ARG A 46 3.61 10.33 -1.69
CA ARG A 46 3.31 9.04 -2.33
C ARG A 46 2.38 8.19 -1.47
N HIS A 47 2.67 8.09 -0.16
CA HIS A 47 1.82 7.35 0.78
C HIS A 47 0.42 7.96 0.88
N ARG A 48 0.29 9.29 0.98
CA ARG A 48 -1.02 9.97 0.98
C ARG A 48 -1.83 9.67 -0.28
N MET A 49 -1.20 9.67 -1.45
CA MET A 49 -1.85 9.34 -2.71
C MET A 49 -2.37 7.90 -2.73
N ILE A 50 -1.58 6.96 -2.21
CA ILE A 50 -1.99 5.56 -2.09
C ILE A 50 -3.12 5.39 -1.09
N HIS A 51 -3.00 6.00 0.11
CA HIS A 51 -4.07 5.97 1.11
C HIS A 51 -5.38 6.59 0.59
N ALA A 52 -5.32 7.65 -0.22
CA ALA A 52 -6.50 8.21 -0.86
C ALA A 52 -7.15 7.23 -1.86
N ALA A 53 -6.34 6.44 -2.56
CA ALA A 53 -6.83 5.41 -3.50
C ALA A 53 -7.40 4.17 -2.79
N VAL A 54 -6.85 3.79 -1.63
CA VAL A 54 -7.30 2.59 -0.88
C VAL A 54 -8.18 2.90 0.34
N GLY A 55 -8.54 4.17 0.57
CA GLY A 55 -9.20 4.62 1.80
C GLY A 55 -10.53 3.92 2.09
N ASP A 56 -11.24 3.48 1.06
CA ASP A 56 -12.49 2.71 1.22
C ASP A 56 -12.22 1.26 1.65
N LEU A 57 -11.09 0.67 1.26
CA LEU A 57 -10.67 -0.68 1.64
C LEU A 57 -10.15 -0.74 3.09
N MET A 58 -9.61 0.37 3.59
CA MET A 58 -9.11 0.50 4.97
C MET A 58 -10.24 0.50 6.02
N ARG A 59 -11.51 0.71 5.64
CA ARG A 59 -12.64 0.81 6.57
C ARG A 59 -13.15 -0.51 7.15
N GLY A 60 -12.48 -1.64 6.91
CA GLY A 60 -12.89 -2.90 7.56
C GLY A 60 -12.18 -4.18 7.14
N ARG A 61 -11.23 -4.14 6.19
CA ARG A 61 -10.51 -5.35 5.72
C ARG A 61 -9.01 -5.31 5.99
N ILE A 62 -8.41 -4.12 6.02
CA ILE A 62 -6.97 -3.92 6.15
C ILE A 62 -6.68 -3.27 7.51
N HIS A 63 -5.91 -3.95 8.35
CA HIS A 63 -5.42 -3.38 9.62
C HIS A 63 -4.17 -2.52 9.39
N ALA A 64 -3.23 -3.05 8.60
CA ALA A 64 -1.97 -2.39 8.32
C ALA A 64 -1.59 -2.52 6.84
N LEU A 65 -0.99 -1.46 6.31
CA LEU A 65 -0.54 -1.38 4.93
C LEU A 65 0.92 -0.95 4.85
N SER A 66 1.79 -1.85 4.43
CA SER A 66 3.18 -1.56 4.08
C SER A 66 3.24 -1.05 2.64
N ILE A 67 3.86 0.11 2.41
CA ILE A 67 3.86 0.76 1.09
C ILE A 67 5.29 0.90 0.57
N ARG A 68 5.53 0.45 -0.66
CA ARG A 68 6.71 0.76 -1.46
C ARG A 68 6.23 1.37 -2.77
N ALA A 69 6.56 2.63 -3.00
CA ALA A 69 6.05 3.41 -4.13
C ALA A 69 7.21 4.03 -4.91
N PHE A 70 7.32 3.68 -6.19
CA PHE A 70 8.43 4.05 -7.06
C PHE A 70 7.95 4.75 -8.33
N SER A 71 8.67 5.77 -8.81
CA SER A 71 8.51 6.24 -10.18
C SER A 71 9.19 5.28 -11.17
N PRO A 72 8.83 5.31 -12.46
CA PRO A 72 9.46 4.47 -13.48
C PRO A 72 10.99 4.67 -13.55
N ASP A 73 11.47 5.85 -13.17
CA ASP A 73 12.89 6.21 -13.16
C ASP A 73 13.67 5.61 -11.95
N GLU A 74 12.99 4.97 -11.00
CA GLU A 74 13.58 4.45 -9.76
C GLU A 74 13.64 2.91 -9.71
N VAL A 75 13.21 2.22 -10.78
CA VAL A 75 13.10 0.76 -10.87
C VAL A 75 14.15 0.15 -11.80
#